data_AF-A0A9P0JPZ6-F1
#
_entry.id   AF-A0A9P0JPZ6-F1
#
_cell.length_a   1.000
_cell.length_b   1.000
_cell.length_c   1.000
_cell.angle_alpha   90.00
_cell.angle_beta   90.00
_cell.angle_gamma   90.00
#
_symmetry.space_group_name_H-M   'P 1'
#
loop_
_entity.id
_entity.type
_entity.pdbx_description
1 polymer ?
#
loop_
_entity_poly.entity_id
_entity_poly.type
_entity_poly.pdbx_seq_one_letter_code
_entity_poly.pdbx_strand_id
1 'polypeptide(L)'
;MKFAEHLAAHITPEWRKQYINYEEMKAMLYMAVEEAPSAESVEPEILQRHFANFDEQFFQYCDKELKKINTFYAEKLAEAHRKFANLYSELKDSLMNNMGTQKKHAVGEKKIPSRKLQELKLAFSEFYLSLILLQNYQTLNYTGFRKILKKHDKLLNSNFGAKWREEHVETSHFFTNKDIDKLIKDTEDAVTNELEGGDRPKAMKRLRVPPLGEQQSPWTTFKVGLFSGSFIVLLIAVVLSAIFHEGSTENLKVAFRLYRGPLLFIEFLFLIGVNVYGWRSSGKQFFVTTPRPK
;
A
#
# COMPACT_ATOMS: atom_id res chain seq x y z
N MET A 1 19.90 -10.22 -0.22
CA MET A 1 18.95 -9.88 -1.31
C MET A 1 17.51 -9.77 -0.82
N LYS A 2 17.01 -10.75 -0.04
CA LYS A 2 15.62 -10.82 0.46
C LYS A 2 14.95 -9.56 1.06
N PHE A 3 15.69 -8.62 1.66
CA PHE A 3 15.01 -7.47 2.31
C PHE A 3 14.50 -6.42 1.33
N ALA A 4 15.22 -6.14 0.24
CA ALA A 4 14.75 -5.14 -0.72
C ALA A 4 13.49 -5.62 -1.45
N GLU A 5 13.46 -6.91 -1.82
CA GLU A 5 12.26 -7.59 -2.32
C GLU A 5 11.12 -7.56 -1.30
N HIS A 6 11.41 -7.85 -0.02
CA HIS A 6 10.42 -7.79 1.05
C HIS A 6 9.87 -6.38 1.23
N LEU A 7 10.73 -5.35 1.23
CA LEU A 7 10.32 -3.95 1.32
C LEU A 7 9.44 -3.59 0.13
N ALA A 8 9.87 -3.88 -1.10
CA ALA A 8 9.11 -3.60 -2.31
C ALA A 8 7.73 -4.28 -2.33
N ALA A 9 7.63 -5.51 -1.81
CA ALA A 9 6.38 -6.27 -1.75
C ALA A 9 5.39 -5.77 -0.67
N HIS A 10 5.88 -5.17 0.42
CA HIS A 10 5.05 -4.74 1.55
C HIS A 10 4.83 -3.22 1.61
N ILE A 11 5.37 -2.47 0.65
CA ILE A 11 5.12 -1.04 0.53
C ILE A 11 3.66 -0.80 0.12
N THR A 12 3.01 0.10 0.86
CA THR A 12 1.75 0.73 0.47
C THR A 12 1.96 1.51 -0.83
N PRO A 13 1.33 1.14 -1.96
CA PRO A 13 1.58 1.73 -3.27
C PRO A 13 1.47 3.27 -3.29
N GLU A 14 0.51 3.81 -2.55
CA GLU A 14 0.23 5.24 -2.42
C GLU A 14 1.35 6.01 -1.73
N TRP A 15 2.13 5.34 -0.87
CA TRP A 15 3.17 5.95 -0.04
C TRP A 15 4.57 5.57 -0.51
N ARG A 16 4.72 4.89 -1.65
CA ARG A 16 6.00 4.35 -2.15
C ARG A 16 7.17 5.33 -2.06
N LYS A 17 6.96 6.59 -2.47
CA LYS A 17 8.00 7.64 -2.47
C LYS A 17 8.43 8.09 -1.07
N GLN A 18 7.60 7.84 -0.07
CA GLN A 18 7.81 8.25 1.32
C GLN A 18 8.57 7.20 2.12
N TYR A 19 8.74 5.98 1.61
CA TYR A 19 9.59 4.98 2.22
C TYR A 19 11.07 5.30 2.00
N ILE A 20 11.93 4.73 2.85
CA ILE A 20 13.39 4.75 2.70
C ILE A 20 13.80 4.23 1.33
N ASN A 21 14.65 4.98 0.62
CA ASN A 21 15.20 4.56 -0.66
C ASN A 21 16.35 3.55 -0.49
N TYR A 22 15.99 2.35 -0.02
CA TYR A 22 16.95 1.33 0.37
C TYR A 22 17.87 0.87 -0.77
N GLU A 23 17.36 0.80 -2.01
CA GLU A 23 18.17 0.41 -3.16
C GLU A 23 19.19 1.48 -3.57
N GLU A 24 18.81 2.76 -3.54
CA GLU A 24 19.74 3.86 -3.84
C GLU A 24 20.85 3.93 -2.78
N MET A 25 20.50 3.88 -1.49
CA MET A 25 21.50 3.87 -0.41
C MET A 25 22.42 2.65 -0.50
N LYS A 26 21.89 1.50 -0.92
CA LYS A 26 22.67 0.30 -1.12
C LYS A 26 23.62 0.46 -2.32
N ALA A 27 23.19 1.09 -3.40
CA ALA A 27 24.06 1.40 -4.54
C ALA A 27 25.19 2.36 -4.13
N MET A 28 24.90 3.41 -3.36
CA MET A 28 25.92 4.32 -2.81
C MET A 28 27.03 3.56 -2.07
N LEU A 29 26.65 2.61 -1.21
CA LEU A 29 27.60 1.80 -0.44
C LEU A 29 28.48 0.91 -1.33
N TYR A 30 27.93 0.35 -2.41
CA TYR A 30 28.73 -0.47 -3.33
C TYR A 30 29.66 0.38 -4.18
N MET A 31 29.18 1.51 -4.71
CA MET A 31 30.02 2.44 -5.49
C MET A 31 31.21 2.94 -4.66
N ALA A 32 31.01 3.27 -3.39
CA ALA A 32 32.09 3.72 -2.50
C ALA A 32 33.21 2.68 -2.32
N VAL A 33 32.85 1.39 -2.33
CA VAL A 33 33.79 0.28 -2.21
C VAL A 33 34.45 -0.03 -3.56
N GLU A 34 33.72 0.09 -4.67
CA GLU A 34 34.25 -0.14 -6.03
C GLU A 34 35.21 0.96 -6.48
N GLU A 35 34.93 2.22 -6.12
CA GLU A 35 35.77 3.39 -6.41
C GLU A 35 36.91 3.56 -5.40
N ALA A 36 36.99 2.71 -4.38
CA ALA A 36 38.03 2.79 -3.36
C ALA A 36 39.41 2.54 -3.99
N PRO A 37 40.41 3.41 -3.75
CA PRO A 37 41.76 3.18 -4.22
C PRO A 37 42.31 1.87 -3.63
N SER A 38 43.09 1.12 -4.41
CA SER A 38 43.68 -0.13 -3.91
C SER A 38 44.59 0.17 -2.72
N ALA A 39 44.36 -0.53 -1.60
CA ALA A 39 45.10 -0.38 -0.36
C ALA A 39 46.60 -0.67 -0.52
N GLU A 40 46.99 -1.42 -1.56
CA GLU A 40 48.39 -1.74 -1.87
C GLU A 40 49.07 -0.64 -2.70
N SER A 41 48.31 0.23 -3.37
CA SER A 41 48.85 1.23 -4.31
C SER A 41 48.85 2.66 -3.78
N VAL A 42 48.25 2.91 -2.62
CA VAL A 42 48.00 4.28 -2.12
C VAL A 42 48.34 4.40 -0.62
N GLU A 43 48.82 5.57 -0.21
CA GLU A 43 49.05 5.89 1.20
C GLU A 43 47.76 5.76 2.04
N PRO A 44 47.86 5.28 3.30
CA PRO A 44 46.70 5.07 4.18
C PRO A 44 45.83 6.32 4.39
N GLU A 45 46.43 7.52 4.39
CA GLU A 45 45.70 8.79 4.58
C GLU A 45 44.70 9.08 3.46
N ILE A 46 45.02 8.71 2.22
CA ILE A 46 44.14 8.94 1.07
C ILE A 46 42.92 8.04 1.16
N LEU A 47 43.12 6.78 1.58
CA LEU A 47 42.04 5.82 1.79
C LEU A 47 41.11 6.24 2.94
N GLN A 48 41.69 6.75 4.04
CA GLN A 48 40.92 7.32 5.14
C GLN A 48 40.10 8.53 4.69
N ARG A 49 40.69 9.45 3.90
CA ARG A 49 39.99 10.63 3.37
C ARG A 49 38.85 10.25 2.42
N HIS A 50 39.05 9.23 1.57
CA HIS A 50 38.01 8.71 0.68
C HIS A 50 36.78 8.25 1.47
N PHE A 51 36.98 7.39 2.47
CA PHE A 51 35.88 6.89 3.29
C PHE A 51 35.26 7.97 4.19
N ALA A 52 36.04 8.92 4.69
CA ALA A 52 35.50 10.05 5.45
C ALA A 52 34.57 10.94 4.60
N ASN A 53 34.98 11.25 3.35
CA ASN A 53 34.14 12.00 2.42
C ASN A 53 32.87 11.22 2.05
N PHE A 54 32.97 9.90 1.88
CA PHE A 54 31.82 9.04 1.64
C PHE A 54 30.86 9.05 2.82
N ASP A 55 31.37 8.85 4.04
CA ASP A 55 30.57 8.83 5.27
C ASP A 55 29.76 10.13 5.41
N GLU A 56 30.39 11.29 5.17
CA GLU A 56 29.71 12.59 5.19
C GLU A 56 28.53 12.62 4.19
N GLN A 57 28.74 12.22 2.94
CA GLN A 57 27.68 12.20 1.92
C GLN A 57 26.58 11.19 2.25
N PHE A 58 26.96 10.02 2.75
CA PHE A 58 26.04 8.95 3.12
C PHE A 58 25.15 9.35 4.29
N PHE A 59 25.70 9.93 5.36
CA PHE A 59 24.93 10.37 6.51
C PHE A 59 24.09 11.61 6.21
N GLN A 60 24.56 12.53 5.37
CA GLN A 60 23.71 13.62 4.85
C GLN A 60 22.51 13.09 4.06
N TYR A 61 22.67 12.01 3.29
CA TYR A 61 21.55 11.36 2.62
C TYR A 61 20.62 10.66 3.61
N CYS A 62 21.17 10.00 4.64
CA CYS A 62 20.38 9.39 5.72
C CYS A 62 19.52 10.44 6.45
N ASP A 63 20.06 11.63 6.73
CA ASP A 63 19.32 12.74 7.34
C ASP A 63 18.16 13.20 6.47
N LYS A 64 18.36 13.33 5.15
CA LYS A 64 17.30 13.70 4.20
C LYS A 64 16.17 12.66 4.20
N GLU A 65 16.52 11.38 4.13
CA GLU A 65 15.55 10.28 4.17
C GLU A 65 14.81 10.22 5.51
N LEU A 66 15.52 10.40 6.62
CA LEU A 66 14.95 10.41 7.96
C LEU A 66 13.98 11.58 8.14
N LYS A 67 14.34 12.78 7.68
CA LYS A 67 13.47 13.96 7.70
C LYS A 67 12.20 13.75 6.88
N LYS A 68 12.32 13.16 5.69
CA LYS A 68 11.18 12.80 4.84
C LYS A 68 10.22 11.87 5.59
N ILE A 69 10.74 10.78 6.16
CA ILE A 69 9.95 9.78 6.88
C ILE A 69 9.28 10.38 8.12
N ASN A 70 10.01 11.17 8.91
CA ASN A 70 9.46 11.85 10.08
C ASN A 70 8.33 12.81 9.72
N THR A 71 8.52 13.62 8.67
CA THR A 71 7.52 14.59 8.23
C THR A 71 6.24 13.89 7.78
N PHE A 72 6.37 12.87 6.95
CA PHE A 72 5.22 12.10 6.46
C PHE A 72 4.50 11.36 7.59
N TYR A 73 5.24 10.72 8.51
CA TYR A 73 4.65 10.01 9.64
C TYR A 73 3.88 10.97 10.57
N ALA A 74 4.47 12.13 10.90
CA ALA A 74 3.82 13.13 11.74
C ALA A 74 2.54 13.68 11.10
N GLU A 75 2.56 13.94 9.79
CA GLU A 75 1.36 14.37 9.04
C GLU A 75 0.26 13.30 9.10
N LYS A 76 0.61 12.03 8.83
CA LYS A 76 -0.35 10.92 8.83
C LYS A 76 -0.89 10.61 10.22
N LEU A 77 -0.08 10.73 11.26
CA LEU A 77 -0.51 10.55 12.64
C LEU A 77 -1.49 11.67 13.05
N ALA A 78 -1.22 12.92 12.69
CA ALA A 78 -2.13 14.03 12.93
C ALA A 78 -3.45 13.87 12.16
N GLU A 79 -3.39 13.42 10.91
CA GLU A 79 -4.58 13.06 10.12
C GLU A 79 -5.40 11.95 10.81
N ALA A 80 -4.72 10.93 11.33
CA ALA A 80 -5.35 9.83 12.04
C ALA A 80 -6.08 10.27 13.31
N HIS A 81 -5.46 11.12 14.14
CA HIS A 81 -6.11 11.70 15.31
C HIS A 81 -7.38 12.48 14.96
N ARG A 82 -7.33 13.32 13.91
CA ARG A 82 -8.50 14.08 13.46
C ARG A 82 -9.62 13.17 12.97
N LYS A 83 -9.28 12.15 12.18
CA LYS A 83 -10.26 11.17 11.70
C LYS A 83 -10.91 10.40 12.85
N PHE A 84 -10.11 9.95 13.82
CA PHE A 84 -10.65 9.27 15.00
C PHE A 84 -11.62 10.15 15.78
N ALA A 85 -11.25 11.41 16.06
CA ALA A 85 -12.12 12.34 16.78
C ALA A 85 -13.46 12.57 16.04
N ASN A 86 -13.41 12.74 14.72
CA ASN A 86 -14.61 12.94 13.90
C ASN A 86 -15.51 11.69 13.89
N LEU A 87 -14.94 10.51 13.62
CA LEU A 87 -15.68 9.25 13.58
C LEU A 87 -16.29 8.91 14.95
N TYR A 88 -15.54 9.16 16.01
CA TYR A 88 -16.01 8.92 17.37
C TYR A 88 -17.13 9.88 17.78
N SER A 89 -17.04 11.16 17.40
CA SER A 89 -18.14 12.12 17.59
C SER A 89 -19.39 11.69 16.84
N GLU A 90 -19.25 11.30 15.58
CA GLU A 90 -20.38 10.86 14.74
C GLU A 90 -21.06 9.60 15.29
N LEU A 91 -20.26 8.66 15.81
CA LEU A 91 -20.74 7.47 16.51
C LEU A 91 -21.54 7.87 17.76
N LYS A 92 -20.98 8.75 18.60
CA LYS A 92 -21.63 9.22 19.83
C LYS A 92 -22.93 9.96 19.53
N ASP A 93 -22.96 10.84 18.53
CA ASP A 93 -24.16 11.56 18.12
C ASP A 93 -25.24 10.60 17.61
N SER A 94 -24.84 9.57 16.85
CA SER A 94 -25.75 8.52 16.38
C SER A 94 -26.35 7.70 17.52
N LEU A 95 -25.61 7.50 18.61
CA LEU A 95 -26.10 6.85 19.83
C LEU A 95 -27.03 7.77 20.64
N MET A 96 -26.69 9.06 20.78
CA MET A 96 -27.48 10.03 21.57
C MET A 96 -28.79 10.45 20.88
N ASN A 97 -28.79 10.62 19.55
CA ASN A 97 -30.00 10.96 18.79
C ASN A 97 -31.10 9.88 18.90
N ASN A 98 -30.72 8.63 19.18
CA ASN A 98 -31.68 7.56 19.48
C ASN A 98 -32.25 7.61 20.90
N MET A 99 -31.63 8.34 21.85
CA MET A 99 -32.18 8.54 23.20
C MET A 99 -33.28 9.62 23.24
N GLY A 100 -33.23 10.62 22.34
CA GLY A 100 -34.22 11.70 22.29
C GLY A 100 -35.60 11.27 21.78
N THR A 101 -35.66 10.26 20.92
CA THR A 101 -36.88 9.75 20.27
C THR A 101 -37.61 8.66 21.05
N GLN A 102 -37.01 8.06 22.09
CA GLN A 102 -37.61 6.97 22.88
C GLN A 102 -38.39 7.42 24.14
N LYS A 103 -38.71 8.71 24.33
CA LYS A 103 -39.52 9.15 25.49
C LYS A 103 -41.02 8.83 25.42
N LYS A 104 -41.53 8.10 24.40
CA LYS A 104 -42.98 7.82 24.32
C LYS A 104 -43.44 6.35 24.22
N HIS A 105 -42.65 5.36 23.80
CA HIS A 105 -43.15 3.98 23.81
C HIS A 105 -42.04 2.92 23.95
N ALA A 106 -42.21 2.07 24.95
CA ALA A 106 -41.78 0.67 25.08
C ALA A 106 -40.29 0.31 24.97
N VAL A 107 -39.93 -0.67 25.82
CA VAL A 107 -38.65 -1.39 25.93
C VAL A 107 -38.31 -2.06 24.59
N GLY A 108 -37.58 -1.34 23.73
CA GLY A 108 -37.06 -1.83 22.46
C GLY A 108 -35.59 -1.49 22.32
N GLU A 109 -34.76 -2.49 22.04
CA GLU A 109 -33.30 -2.39 21.93
C GLU A 109 -32.82 -1.14 21.18
N LYS A 110 -31.78 -0.49 21.73
CA LYS A 110 -31.02 0.61 21.13
C LYS A 110 -30.57 0.22 19.72
N LYS A 111 -31.31 0.58 18.68
CA LYS A 111 -30.95 0.27 17.29
C LYS A 111 -30.67 1.55 16.52
N ILE A 112 -29.38 1.83 16.32
CA ILE A 112 -28.91 2.75 15.29
C ILE A 112 -29.58 2.35 13.96
N PRO A 113 -30.10 3.29 13.15
CA PRO A 113 -30.65 2.98 11.84
C PRO A 113 -29.68 2.11 11.04
N SER A 114 -30.16 0.95 10.55
CA SER A 114 -29.32 -0.09 9.95
C SER A 114 -28.34 0.43 8.89
N ARG A 115 -28.80 1.37 8.04
CA ARG A 115 -27.98 2.04 7.03
C ARG A 115 -26.83 2.87 7.64
N LYS A 116 -27.13 3.72 8.63
CA LYS A 116 -26.12 4.56 9.28
C LYS A 116 -25.10 3.72 10.06
N LEU A 117 -25.57 2.64 10.68
CA LEU A 117 -24.70 1.67 11.34
C LEU A 117 -23.73 1.02 10.35
N GLN A 118 -24.21 0.66 9.15
CA GLN A 118 -23.36 0.06 8.12
C GLN A 118 -22.32 1.06 7.57
N GLU A 119 -22.71 2.32 7.37
CA GLU A 119 -21.79 3.40 6.97
C GLU A 119 -20.69 3.64 8.02
N LEU A 120 -21.05 3.72 9.30
CA LEU A 120 -20.08 3.85 10.40
C LEU A 120 -19.15 2.63 10.46
N LYS A 121 -19.67 1.41 10.36
CA LYS A 121 -18.85 0.19 10.35
C LYS A 121 -17.85 0.16 9.20
N LEU A 122 -18.24 0.64 8.02
CA LEU A 122 -17.34 0.77 6.88
C LEU A 122 -16.25 1.81 7.16
N ALA A 123 -16.63 3.00 7.63
CA ALA A 123 -15.71 4.09 7.92
C ALA A 123 -14.67 3.72 8.99
N PHE A 124 -15.09 3.03 10.07
CA PHE A 124 -14.18 2.51 11.08
C PHE A 124 -13.25 1.41 10.54
N SER A 125 -13.71 0.57 9.60
CA SER A 125 -12.87 -0.45 8.97
C SER A 125 -11.80 0.17 8.06
N GLU A 126 -12.17 1.14 7.23
CA GLU A 126 -11.22 1.90 6.40
C GLU A 126 -10.23 2.69 7.25
N PHE A 127 -10.70 3.29 8.34
CA PHE A 127 -9.85 4.01 9.28
C PHE A 127 -8.85 3.05 9.96
N TYR A 128 -9.32 1.92 10.48
CA TYR A 128 -8.46 0.90 11.09
C TYR A 128 -7.40 0.39 10.10
N LEU A 129 -7.78 0.10 8.85
CA LEU A 129 -6.83 -0.24 7.79
C LEU A 129 -5.75 0.84 7.64
N SER A 130 -6.13 2.12 7.63
CA SER A 130 -5.17 3.23 7.53
C SER A 130 -4.18 3.29 8.69
N LEU A 131 -4.61 2.93 9.91
CA LEU A 131 -3.73 2.84 11.08
C LEU A 131 -2.73 1.69 10.95
N ILE A 132 -3.18 0.51 10.52
CA ILE A 132 -2.31 -0.65 10.30
C ILE A 132 -1.28 -0.38 9.21
N LEU A 133 -1.68 0.30 8.12
CA LEU A 133 -0.74 0.72 7.09
C LEU A 133 0.32 1.67 7.67
N LEU A 134 -0.05 2.62 8.54
CA LEU A 134 0.88 3.55 9.17
C LEU A 134 1.84 2.85 10.16
N GLN A 135 1.35 1.87 10.92
CA GLN A 135 2.18 1.03 11.80
C GLN A 135 3.18 0.17 11.00
N ASN A 136 2.74 -0.39 9.87
CA ASN A 136 3.61 -1.11 8.94
C ASN A 136 4.66 -0.18 8.32
N TYR A 137 4.27 1.05 7.94
CA TYR A 137 5.18 2.06 7.44
C TYR A 137 6.30 2.37 8.46
N GLN A 138 5.95 2.60 9.72
CA GLN A 138 6.91 2.80 10.80
C GLN A 138 7.89 1.62 10.92
N THR A 139 7.35 0.40 10.97
CA THR A 139 8.13 -0.84 11.15
C THR A 139 9.10 -1.10 9.98
N LEU A 140 8.63 -0.94 8.75
CA LEU A 140 9.42 -1.16 7.53
C LEU A 140 10.55 -0.14 7.41
N ASN A 141 10.28 1.15 7.66
CA ASN A 141 11.29 2.20 7.59
C ASN A 141 12.36 2.04 8.67
N TYR A 142 11.96 1.76 9.91
CA TYR A 142 12.91 1.46 10.99
C TYR A 142 13.80 0.26 10.63
N THR A 143 13.19 -0.83 10.14
CA THR A 143 13.93 -2.02 9.72
C THR A 143 14.88 -1.71 8.55
N GLY A 144 14.47 -0.85 7.63
CA GLY A 144 15.28 -0.37 6.52
C GLY A 144 16.53 0.37 6.99
N PHE A 145 16.38 1.38 7.85
CA PHE A 145 17.51 2.09 8.46
C PHE A 145 18.44 1.14 9.21
N ARG A 146 17.89 0.28 10.07
CA ARG A 146 18.69 -0.69 10.82
C ARG A 146 19.52 -1.59 9.90
N LYS A 147 18.95 -2.06 8.78
CA LYS A 147 19.64 -2.94 7.84
C LYS A 147 20.67 -2.22 6.98
N ILE A 148 20.37 -1.00 6.50
CA ILE A 148 21.30 -0.25 5.65
C ILE A 148 22.49 0.27 6.46
N LEU A 149 22.27 0.75 7.69
CA LEU A 149 23.33 1.19 8.59
C LEU A 149 24.19 0.00 9.05
N LYS A 150 23.59 -1.17 9.31
CA LYS A 150 24.37 -2.39 9.55
C LYS A 150 25.19 -2.83 8.33
N LYS A 151 24.69 -2.58 7.12
CA LYS A 151 25.42 -2.88 5.88
C LYS A 151 26.62 -1.95 5.72
N HIS A 152 26.44 -0.65 5.99
CA HIS A 152 27.51 0.34 6.05
C HIS A 152 28.64 -0.13 6.97
N ASP A 153 28.33 -0.42 8.23
CA ASP A 153 29.32 -0.86 9.23
C ASP A 153 30.05 -2.14 8.80
N LYS A 154 29.34 -3.07 8.15
CA LYS A 154 29.94 -4.31 7.66
C LYS A 154 30.87 -4.09 6.47
N LEU A 155 30.55 -3.17 5.56
CA LEU A 155 31.35 -2.94 4.35
C LEU A 155 32.59 -2.09 4.64
N LEU A 156 32.45 -1.10 5.51
CA LEU A 156 33.53 -0.16 5.85
C LEU A 156 34.29 -0.53 7.13
N ASN A 157 33.95 -1.66 7.75
CA ASN A 157 34.50 -2.12 9.04
C ASN A 157 34.51 -1.02 10.11
N SER A 158 33.41 -0.25 10.19
CA SER A 158 33.25 0.88 11.10
C SER A 158 32.07 0.68 12.06
N ASN A 159 31.90 1.58 13.03
CA ASN A 159 30.76 1.60 13.95
C ASN A 159 29.91 2.87 13.85
N PHE A 160 30.13 3.68 12.82
CA PHE A 160 29.45 4.97 12.66
C PHE A 160 27.95 4.79 12.37
N GLY A 161 27.57 3.77 11.59
CA GLY A 161 26.17 3.50 11.28
C GLY A 161 25.37 3.08 12.51
N ALA A 162 25.95 2.27 13.41
CA ALA A 162 25.34 1.92 14.69
C ALA A 162 25.13 3.15 15.58
N LYS A 163 26.17 3.99 15.75
CA LYS A 163 26.07 5.23 16.52
C LYS A 163 25.01 6.18 15.95
N TRP A 164 25.05 6.40 14.64
CA TRP A 164 24.09 7.28 13.97
C TRP A 164 22.65 6.77 14.13
N ARG A 165 22.43 5.43 14.08
CA ARG A 165 21.12 4.83 14.35
C ARG A 165 20.60 5.17 15.75
N GLU A 166 21.44 4.98 16.76
CA GLU A 166 21.08 5.22 18.16
C GLU A 166 20.80 6.71 18.41
N GLU A 167 21.63 7.60 17.85
CA GLU A 167 21.53 9.04 18.05
C GLU A 167 20.36 9.69 17.27
N HIS A 168 20.04 9.19 16.06
CA HIS A 168 19.09 9.86 15.15
C HIS A 168 17.81 9.06 14.92
N VAL A 169 17.91 7.74 14.68
CA VAL A 169 16.74 6.92 14.34
C VAL A 169 15.96 6.52 15.58
N GLU A 170 16.65 6.04 16.61
CA GLU A 170 16.01 5.55 17.85
C GLU A 170 15.49 6.68 18.75
N THR A 171 15.99 7.91 18.56
CA THR A 171 15.47 9.13 19.21
C THR A 171 14.37 9.82 18.40
N SER A 172 14.18 9.43 17.14
CA SER A 172 13.23 10.10 16.26
C SER A 172 11.78 9.92 16.70
N HIS A 173 10.95 10.92 16.37
CA HIS A 173 9.53 10.91 16.71
C HIS A 173 8.78 9.75 16.05
N PHE A 174 9.14 9.39 14.80
CA PHE A 174 8.46 8.28 14.13
C PHE A 174 8.70 6.93 14.81
N PHE A 175 9.76 6.75 15.60
CA PHE A 175 10.04 5.50 16.32
C PHE A 175 9.55 5.53 17.77
N THR A 176 9.77 6.63 18.48
CA THR A 176 9.46 6.75 19.92
C THR A 176 7.97 6.93 20.20
N ASN A 177 7.22 7.50 19.27
CA ASN A 177 5.80 7.76 19.46
C ASN A 177 4.98 6.45 19.40
N LYS A 178 4.21 6.19 20.48
CA LYS A 178 3.32 5.02 20.63
C LYS A 178 1.83 5.36 20.48
N ASP A 179 1.51 6.58 20.07
CA ASP A 179 0.13 7.04 19.89
C ASP A 179 -0.59 6.21 18.84
N ILE A 180 0.11 5.72 17.81
CA ILE A 180 -0.48 4.84 16.81
C ILE A 180 -1.02 3.55 17.43
N ASP A 181 -0.30 2.93 18.36
CA ASP A 181 -0.75 1.71 19.04
C ASP A 181 -1.96 1.99 19.93
N LYS A 182 -1.97 3.17 20.57
CA LYS A 182 -3.11 3.63 21.36
C LYS A 182 -4.34 3.88 20.48
N LEU A 183 -4.19 4.58 19.35
CA LEU A 183 -5.25 4.82 18.36
C LEU A 183 -5.82 3.51 17.81
N ILE A 184 -4.97 2.53 17.52
CA ILE A 184 -5.41 1.20 17.08
C ILE A 184 -6.29 0.57 18.16
N LYS A 185 -5.82 0.55 19.41
CA LYS A 185 -6.57 -0.01 20.53
C LYS A 185 -7.89 0.72 20.77
N ASP A 186 -7.88 2.05 20.83
CA ASP A 186 -9.08 2.86 21.04
C ASP A 186 -10.11 2.64 19.91
N THR A 187 -9.63 2.40 18.69
CA THR A 187 -10.47 2.04 17.53
C THR A 187 -11.06 0.63 17.67
N GLU A 188 -10.27 -0.36 18.06
CA GLU A 188 -10.76 -1.72 18.32
C GLU A 188 -11.83 -1.74 19.41
N ASP A 189 -11.60 -0.99 20.49
CA ASP A 189 -12.51 -0.87 21.63
C ASP A 189 -13.82 -0.18 21.20
N ALA A 190 -13.75 0.90 20.42
CA ALA A 190 -14.93 1.58 19.89
C ALA A 190 -15.77 0.66 18.99
N VAL A 191 -15.14 -0.10 18.09
CA VAL A 191 -15.87 -1.02 17.18
C VAL A 191 -16.45 -2.21 17.94
N THR A 192 -15.69 -2.78 18.88
CA THR A 192 -16.15 -3.94 19.65
C THR A 192 -17.32 -3.57 20.55
N ASN A 193 -17.20 -2.50 21.33
CA ASN A 193 -18.18 -2.16 22.35
C ASN A 193 -19.42 -1.48 21.75
N GLU A 194 -19.25 -0.53 20.84
CA GLU A 194 -20.36 0.32 20.37
C GLU A 194 -21.03 -0.20 19.09
N LEU A 195 -20.31 -0.96 18.23
CA LEU A 195 -20.80 -1.38 16.92
C LEU A 195 -21.15 -2.87 16.83
N GLU A 196 -20.48 -3.74 17.59
CA GLU A 196 -20.71 -5.19 17.59
C GLU A 196 -21.19 -5.73 18.96
N GLY A 197 -21.52 -4.85 19.91
CA GLY A 197 -22.18 -5.23 21.17
C GLY A 197 -21.32 -6.12 22.09
N GLY A 198 -19.99 -5.99 22.01
CA GLY A 198 -19.03 -6.74 22.81
C GLY A 198 -18.43 -7.98 22.13
N ASP A 199 -18.88 -8.34 20.92
CA ASP A 199 -18.33 -9.49 20.17
C ASP A 199 -17.01 -9.13 19.46
N ARG A 200 -15.91 -9.22 20.21
CA ARG A 200 -14.55 -8.97 19.71
C ARG A 200 -14.18 -9.86 18.51
N PRO A 201 -14.41 -11.19 18.50
CA PRO A 201 -14.11 -12.02 17.34
C PRO A 201 -14.77 -11.54 16.05
N LYS A 202 -16.05 -11.14 16.13
CA LYS A 202 -16.80 -10.64 14.98
C LYS A 202 -16.32 -9.26 14.52
N ALA A 203 -16.01 -8.36 15.45
CA ALA A 203 -15.39 -7.07 15.17
C ALA A 203 -14.04 -7.25 14.45
N MET A 204 -13.16 -8.09 15.00
CA MET A 204 -11.84 -8.34 14.43
C MET A 204 -11.91 -9.05 13.08
N LYS A 205 -12.85 -9.97 12.85
CA LYS A 205 -13.05 -10.59 11.53
C LYS A 205 -13.43 -9.56 10.46
N ARG A 206 -14.11 -8.47 10.85
CA ARG A 206 -14.56 -7.41 9.94
C ARG A 206 -13.52 -6.30 9.73
N LEU A 207 -12.69 -6.05 10.74
CA LEU A 207 -11.57 -5.09 10.69
C LEU A 207 -10.33 -5.70 10.01
N ARG A 208 -10.14 -7.02 10.11
CA ARG A 208 -9.07 -7.73 9.41
C ARG A 208 -9.39 -7.76 7.92
N VAL A 209 -8.72 -6.86 7.19
CA VAL A 209 -8.54 -6.98 5.75
C VAL A 209 -7.92 -8.35 5.43
N PRO A 210 -8.40 -9.04 4.37
CA PRO A 210 -7.66 -10.14 3.76
C PRO A 210 -6.22 -9.69 3.51
N PRO A 211 -5.21 -10.55 3.69
CA PRO A 211 -3.82 -10.17 3.47
C PRO A 211 -3.70 -9.50 2.10
N LEU A 212 -3.04 -8.34 2.03
CA LEU A 212 -2.84 -7.51 0.82
C LEU A 212 -2.09 -8.24 -0.32
N GLY A 213 -1.78 -9.52 -0.13
CA GLY A 213 -1.27 -10.46 -1.12
C GLY A 213 -2.07 -11.75 -1.15
N GLU A 214 -3.41 -11.68 -1.09
CA GLU A 214 -4.26 -12.84 -1.36
C GLU A 214 -3.93 -13.33 -2.77
N GLN A 215 -3.24 -14.48 -2.82
CA GLN A 215 -2.90 -15.13 -4.08
C GLN A 215 -4.20 -15.26 -4.86
N GLN A 216 -4.24 -14.71 -6.08
CA GLN A 216 -5.40 -14.90 -6.95
C GLN A 216 -5.70 -16.39 -6.98
N SER A 217 -6.94 -16.75 -6.65
CA SER A 217 -7.34 -18.15 -6.55
C SER A 217 -6.82 -18.91 -7.77
N PRO A 218 -6.05 -20.00 -7.59
CA PRO A 218 -5.51 -20.78 -8.70
C PRO A 218 -6.59 -21.17 -9.73
N TRP A 219 -7.84 -21.31 -9.25
CA TRP A 219 -9.01 -21.59 -10.06
C TRP A 219 -9.39 -20.46 -11.03
N THR A 220 -9.25 -19.19 -10.61
CA THR A 220 -9.50 -18.03 -11.46
C THR A 220 -8.45 -17.96 -12.58
N THR A 221 -7.17 -18.16 -12.25
CA THR A 221 -6.07 -18.17 -13.22
C THR A 221 -6.25 -19.29 -14.25
N PHE A 222 -6.64 -20.49 -13.82
CA PHE A 222 -6.92 -21.61 -14.71
C PHE A 222 -8.08 -21.31 -15.67
N LYS A 223 -9.20 -20.80 -15.17
CA LYS A 223 -10.36 -20.46 -16.01
C LYS A 223 -10.01 -19.38 -17.04
N VAL A 224 -9.33 -18.31 -16.63
CA VAL A 224 -8.91 -17.25 -17.55
C VAL A 224 -8.01 -17.82 -18.65
N GLY A 225 -7.02 -18.64 -18.28
CA GLY A 225 -6.14 -19.32 -19.23
C GLY A 225 -6.91 -20.20 -20.22
N LEU A 226 -7.80 -21.06 -19.72
CA LEU A 226 -8.61 -21.97 -20.55
C LEU A 226 -9.48 -21.20 -21.54
N PHE A 227 -10.26 -20.21 -21.07
CA PHE A 227 -11.14 -19.43 -21.94
C PHE A 227 -10.36 -18.57 -22.93
N SER A 228 -9.22 -18.00 -22.55
CA SER A 228 -8.35 -17.27 -23.49
C SER A 228 -7.76 -18.19 -24.56
N GLY A 229 -7.37 -19.42 -24.20
CA GLY A 229 -6.85 -20.41 -25.14
C GLY A 229 -7.91 -20.86 -26.13
N SER A 230 -9.11 -21.19 -25.64
CA SER A 230 -10.25 -21.54 -26.50
C SER A 230 -10.64 -20.39 -27.44
N PHE A 231 -10.58 -19.14 -26.97
CA PHE A 231 -10.83 -17.98 -27.81
C PHE A 231 -9.84 -17.86 -28.97
N ILE A 232 -8.54 -18.03 -28.72
CA ILE A 232 -7.50 -17.99 -29.76
C ILE A 232 -7.72 -19.08 -30.81
N VAL A 233 -8.02 -20.32 -30.37
CA VAL A 233 -8.28 -21.43 -31.29
C VAL A 233 -9.49 -21.15 -32.19
N LEU A 234 -10.59 -20.66 -31.60
CA LEU A 234 -11.79 -20.30 -32.38
C LEU A 234 -11.52 -19.13 -33.33
N LEU A 235 -10.72 -18.14 -32.92
CA LEU A 235 -10.35 -17.02 -33.77
C LEU A 235 -9.52 -17.48 -34.97
N ILE A 236 -8.56 -18.38 -34.76
CA ILE A 236 -7.79 -19.00 -35.85
C ILE A 236 -8.71 -19.78 -36.80
N ALA A 237 -9.66 -20.56 -36.26
CA ALA A 237 -10.62 -21.30 -37.08
C ALA A 237 -11.49 -20.37 -37.95
N VAL A 238 -11.93 -19.23 -37.41
CA VAL A 238 -12.67 -18.19 -38.17
C VAL A 238 -11.80 -17.59 -39.26
N VAL A 239 -10.53 -17.25 -38.98
CA VAL A 239 -9.60 -16.70 -39.97
C VAL A 239 -9.33 -17.71 -41.09
N LEU A 240 -9.07 -18.98 -40.76
CA LEU A 240 -8.88 -20.03 -41.75
C LEU A 240 -10.15 -20.25 -42.58
N SER A 241 -11.32 -20.28 -41.96
CA SER A 241 -12.59 -20.35 -42.69
C SER A 241 -12.79 -19.16 -43.63
N ALA A 242 -12.37 -17.96 -43.24
CA ALA A 242 -12.45 -16.77 -44.08
C ALA A 242 -11.48 -16.78 -45.28
N ILE A 243 -10.29 -17.39 -45.13
CA ILE A 243 -9.28 -17.47 -46.19
C ILE A 243 -9.58 -18.61 -47.18
N PHE A 244 -10.02 -19.77 -46.69
CA PHE A 244 -10.12 -21.00 -47.49
C PHE A 244 -11.52 -21.27 -48.08
N HIS A 245 -12.56 -20.49 -47.74
CA HIS A 245 -13.89 -20.60 -48.39
C HIS A 245 -14.11 -19.47 -49.41
N GLU A 246 -13.73 -19.71 -50.67
CA GLU A 246 -13.83 -18.75 -51.79
C GLU A 246 -15.27 -18.39 -52.25
N GLY A 247 -16.33 -18.94 -51.64
CA GLY A 247 -17.73 -18.72 -52.04
C GLY A 247 -18.65 -18.02 -51.04
N SER A 248 -18.15 -17.60 -49.87
CA SER A 248 -18.99 -17.28 -48.70
C SER A 248 -18.86 -15.82 -48.19
N THR A 249 -18.47 -14.88 -49.05
CA THR A 249 -18.27 -13.47 -48.66
C THR A 249 -19.57 -12.80 -48.18
N GLU A 250 -20.72 -13.15 -48.75
CA GLU A 250 -22.04 -12.69 -48.32
C GLU A 250 -22.36 -13.11 -46.87
N ASN A 251 -22.15 -14.39 -46.52
CA ASN A 251 -22.42 -14.92 -45.17
C ASN A 251 -21.48 -14.31 -44.12
N LEU A 252 -20.21 -14.09 -44.46
CA LEU A 252 -19.25 -13.43 -43.56
C LEU A 252 -19.63 -11.97 -43.31
N LYS A 253 -20.14 -11.28 -44.33
CA LYS A 253 -20.62 -9.89 -44.21
C LYS A 253 -21.85 -9.80 -43.33
N VAL A 254 -22.77 -10.77 -43.42
CA VAL A 254 -23.95 -10.89 -42.54
C VAL A 254 -23.53 -11.21 -41.11
N ALA A 255 -22.63 -12.18 -40.90
CA ALA A 255 -22.11 -12.53 -39.58
C ALA A 255 -21.39 -11.33 -38.94
N PHE A 256 -20.51 -10.65 -39.66
CA PHE A 256 -19.84 -9.45 -39.15
C PHE A 256 -20.83 -8.33 -38.81
N ARG A 257 -21.85 -8.11 -39.65
CA ARG A 257 -22.88 -7.10 -39.40
C ARG A 257 -23.74 -7.42 -38.18
N LEU A 258 -23.96 -8.71 -37.88
CA LEU A 258 -24.71 -9.18 -36.71
C LEU A 258 -23.87 -9.12 -35.42
N TYR A 259 -22.61 -9.55 -35.47
CA TYR A 259 -21.75 -9.69 -34.29
C TYR A 259 -20.84 -8.50 -33.99
N ARG A 260 -20.76 -7.49 -34.86
CA ARG A 260 -19.95 -6.27 -34.63
C ARG A 260 -20.24 -5.56 -33.31
N GLY A 261 -21.52 -5.50 -32.89
CA GLY A 261 -21.92 -4.80 -31.65
C GLY A 261 -21.38 -5.49 -30.40
N PRO A 262 -21.70 -6.79 -30.19
CA PRO A 262 -21.14 -7.56 -29.09
C PRO A 262 -19.60 -7.64 -29.11
N LEU A 263 -19.00 -7.76 -30.30
CA LEU A 263 -17.55 -7.80 -30.46
C LEU A 263 -16.88 -6.49 -30.01
N LEU A 264 -17.43 -5.34 -30.41
CA LEU A 264 -16.95 -4.03 -29.96
C LEU A 264 -17.08 -3.85 -28.44
N PHE A 265 -18.13 -4.39 -27.83
CA PHE A 265 -18.28 -4.35 -26.37
C PHE A 265 -17.21 -5.19 -25.65
N ILE A 266 -16.92 -6.39 -26.16
CA ILE A 266 -15.86 -7.26 -25.62
C ILE A 266 -14.48 -6.60 -25.82
N GLU A 267 -14.23 -6.02 -27.00
CA GLU A 267 -12.99 -5.30 -27.30
C GLU A 267 -12.82 -4.08 -26.38
N PHE A 268 -13.88 -3.32 -26.13
CA PHE A 268 -13.86 -2.20 -25.20
C PHE A 268 -13.53 -2.64 -23.76
N LEU A 269 -14.13 -3.73 -23.27
CA LEU A 269 -13.79 -4.30 -21.97
C LEU A 269 -12.34 -4.79 -21.90
N PHE A 270 -11.84 -5.39 -22.98
CA PHE A 270 -10.45 -5.81 -23.09
C PHE A 270 -9.49 -4.60 -23.04
N LEU A 271 -9.79 -3.54 -23.79
CA LEU A 271 -9.02 -2.29 -23.79
C LEU A 271 -9.05 -1.62 -22.42
N ILE A 272 -10.18 -1.64 -21.70
CA ILE A 272 -10.25 -1.22 -20.29
C ILE A 272 -9.32 -2.07 -19.43
N GLY A 273 -9.33 -3.40 -19.61
CA GLY A 273 -8.44 -4.30 -18.88
C GLY A 273 -6.96 -4.00 -19.11
N VAL A 274 -6.56 -3.81 -20.36
CA VAL A 274 -5.19 -3.42 -20.75
C VAL A 274 -4.83 -2.05 -20.20
N ASN A 275 -5.77 -1.10 -20.25
CA ASN A 275 -5.58 0.24 -19.69
C ASN A 275 -5.35 0.16 -18.17
N VAL A 276 -6.21 -0.57 -17.43
CA VAL A 276 -6.06 -0.79 -15.99
C VAL A 276 -4.73 -1.49 -15.66
N TYR A 277 -4.31 -2.47 -16.45
CA TYR A 277 -3.02 -3.12 -16.29
C TYR A 277 -1.84 -2.14 -16.50
N GLY A 278 -1.88 -1.35 -17.57
CA GLY A 278 -0.87 -0.33 -17.86
C GLY A 278 -0.77 0.73 -16.75
N TRP A 279 -1.91 1.12 -16.18
CA TRP A 279 -1.98 2.08 -15.07
C TRP A 279 -1.45 1.49 -13.77
N ARG A 280 -1.76 0.22 -13.48
CA ARG A 280 -1.21 -0.51 -12.31
C ARG A 280 0.31 -0.65 -12.39
N SER A 281 0.84 -0.93 -13.58
CA SER A 281 2.29 -1.06 -13.82
C SER A 281 3.01 0.29 -13.73
N SER A 282 2.38 1.36 -14.21
CA SER A 282 3.00 2.70 -14.27
C SER A 282 2.95 3.49 -12.96
N GLY A 283 2.34 2.97 -11.90
CA GLY A 283 2.36 3.57 -10.56
C GLY A 283 1.73 4.98 -10.45
N LYS A 284 0.94 5.41 -11.45
CA LYS A 284 0.23 6.70 -11.47
C LYS A 284 -1.27 6.47 -11.27
N GLN A 285 -1.71 6.38 -10.03
CA GLN A 285 -3.13 6.44 -9.69
C GLN A 285 -3.48 7.90 -9.37
N PHE A 286 -4.09 8.61 -10.32
CA PHE A 286 -4.81 9.84 -10.04
C PHE A 286 -6.23 9.50 -9.62
N PHE A 287 -6.61 9.97 -8.43
CA PHE A 287 -7.97 9.95 -7.92
C PHE A 287 -8.90 10.74 -8.85
N VAL A 288 -10.09 10.18 -9.08
CA VAL A 288 -11.27 10.96 -9.45
C VAL A 288 -11.49 11.96 -8.32
N THR A 289 -11.15 13.22 -8.56
CA THR A 289 -11.45 14.33 -7.69
C THR A 289 -12.95 14.58 -7.72
N THR A 290 -13.65 14.20 -6.64
CA THR A 290 -14.96 14.78 -6.36
C THR A 290 -14.77 16.28 -6.07
N PRO A 291 -15.51 17.18 -6.73
CA PRO A 291 -15.40 18.61 -6.46
C PRO A 291 -15.99 18.91 -5.08
N ARG A 292 -15.24 19.64 -4.24
CA ARG A 292 -15.76 20.21 -2.99
C ARG A 292 -16.86 21.22 -3.32
N PRO A 293 -18.03 21.18 -2.68
CA PRO A 293 -18.97 22.30 -2.76
C PRO A 293 -18.36 23.52 -2.04
N LYS A 294 -18.58 24.69 -2.63
CA LYS A 294 -18.18 26.00 -2.10
C LYS A 294 -18.93 26.35 -0.82
#